data_AF-A0A359E2S3-F1
#
_entry.id   AF-A0A359E2S3-F1
#
_cell.length_a   1.000
_cell.length_b   1.000
_cell.length_c   1.000
_cell.angle_alpha   90.00
_cell.angle_beta   90.00
_cell.angle_gamma   90.00
#
_symmetry.space_group_name_H-M   'P 1'
#
loop_
_entity.id
_entity.type
_entity.pdbx_description
1 polymer ?
#
loop_
_entity_poly.entity_id
_entity_poly.type
_entity_poly.pdbx_seq_one_letter_code
_entity_poly.pdbx_strand_id
1 'polypeptide(L)'
;MSKSKENIRVQKFIVLVAVLLFAIKMTAWYLTNSVAVLTDGLESIVNVLSGFVGLYSLYLSARPRDANHPYGHGKVEFISAGIEGTLITLAGLFIVVEAIQSFINP
;
A
#
# COMPACT_ATOMS: atom_id res chain seq x y z
N MET A 1 1.28 24.47 12.68
CA MET A 1 1.92 23.13 12.65
C MET A 1 2.62 22.97 11.31
N SER A 2 3.86 22.50 11.25
CA SER A 2 4.61 22.33 9.99
C SER A 2 3.90 21.31 9.07
N LYS A 3 3.70 21.64 7.79
CA LYS A 3 3.04 20.81 6.75
C LYS A 3 3.45 19.32 6.80
N SER A 4 4.74 19.03 7.06
CA SER A 4 5.24 17.64 7.16
C SER A 4 4.62 16.83 8.31
N LYS A 5 4.26 17.46 9.43
CA LYS A 5 3.62 16.76 10.56
C LYS A 5 2.17 16.39 10.26
N GLU A 6 1.50 17.16 9.40
CA GLU A 6 0.13 16.90 8.96
C GLU A 6 0.08 15.72 8.00
N ASN A 7 0.96 15.68 6.99
CA ASN A 7 1.07 14.56 6.04
C ASN A 7 1.33 13.23 6.73
N ILE A 8 2.22 13.19 7.74
CA ILE A 8 2.50 11.98 8.50
C ILE A 8 1.28 11.52 9.31
N ARG A 9 0.48 12.45 9.86
CA ARG A 9 -0.73 12.09 10.62
C ARG A 9 -1.78 11.46 9.70
N VAL A 10 -1.99 12.05 8.53
CA VAL A 10 -2.92 11.52 7.51
C VAL A 10 -2.45 10.15 7.04
N GLN A 11 -1.17 9.99 6.72
CA GLN A 11 -0.62 8.70 6.27
C GLN A 11 -0.77 7.60 7.33
N LYS A 12 -0.57 7.92 8.62
CA LYS A 12 -0.83 6.97 9.71
C LYS A 12 -2.28 6.53 9.77
N PHE A 13 -3.21 7.45 9.54
CA PHE A 13 -4.63 7.12 9.48
C PHE A 13 -4.94 6.21 8.28
N ILE A 14 -4.36 6.49 7.11
CA ILE A 14 -4.49 5.65 5.91
C ILE A 14 -4.01 4.22 6.17
N VAL A 15 -2.82 4.06 6.76
CA VAL A 15 -2.27 2.74 7.13
C VAL A 15 -3.19 2.00 8.09
N LEU A 16 -3.70 2.70 9.13
CA LEU A 16 -4.59 2.10 10.11
C LEU A 16 -5.89 1.60 9.46
N VAL A 17 -6.49 2.42 8.59
CA VAL A 17 -7.69 2.04 7.84
C VAL A 17 -7.40 0.88 6.88
N ALA A 18 -6.27 0.87 6.20
CA ALA A 18 -5.89 -0.22 5.29
C ALA A 18 -5.76 -1.55 6.04
N VAL A 19 -5.12 -1.55 7.22
CA VAL A 19 -4.98 -2.75 8.07
C VAL A 19 -6.34 -3.22 8.58
N LEU A 20 -7.21 -2.31 9.01
CA LEU A 20 -8.57 -2.65 9.44
C LEU A 20 -9.39 -3.26 8.30
N LEU A 21 -9.35 -2.67 7.11
CA LEU A 21 -10.05 -3.19 5.93
C LEU A 21 -9.54 -4.57 5.54
N PHE A 22 -8.22 -4.78 5.57
CA PHE A 22 -7.65 -6.10 5.33
C PHE A 22 -8.19 -7.13 6.34
N ALA A 23 -8.19 -6.82 7.64
CA ALA A 23 -8.70 -7.73 8.66
C ALA A 23 -10.20 -8.05 8.46
N ILE A 24 -11.01 -7.04 8.10
CA ILE A 24 -12.43 -7.20 7.80
C ILE A 24 -12.61 -8.13 6.60
N LYS A 25 -11.88 -7.91 5.50
CA LYS A 25 -11.97 -8.73 4.28
C LYS A 25 -11.54 -10.18 4.53
N MET A 26 -10.46 -10.40 5.29
CA MET A 26 -10.03 -11.75 5.66
C MET A 26 -11.08 -12.47 6.52
N THR A 27 -11.72 -11.75 7.43
CA THR A 27 -12.83 -12.30 8.24
C THR A 27 -14.05 -12.61 7.35
N ALA A 28 -14.39 -11.71 6.43
CA ALA A 28 -15.49 -11.90 5.49
C ALA A 28 -15.25 -13.09 4.55
N TRP A 29 -14.02 -13.26 4.06
CA TRP A 29 -13.61 -14.43 3.28
C TRP A 29 -13.79 -15.72 4.10
N TYR A 30 -13.30 -15.75 5.34
CA TYR A 30 -13.45 -16.92 6.21
C TYR A 30 -14.91 -17.33 6.43
N LEU A 31 -15.81 -16.34 6.56
CA LEU A 31 -17.24 -16.59 6.73
C LEU A 31 -17.96 -16.99 5.44
N THR A 32 -17.54 -16.46 4.29
CA THR A 32 -18.23 -16.66 3.00
C THR A 32 -17.62 -17.74 2.11
N ASN A 33 -16.37 -18.13 2.36
CA ASN A 33 -15.53 -18.96 1.47
C ASN A 33 -15.52 -18.47 0.00
N SER A 34 -15.75 -17.17 -0.22
CA SER A 34 -15.85 -16.61 -1.56
C SER A 34 -14.47 -16.29 -2.14
N VAL A 35 -14.15 -16.87 -3.29
CA VAL A 35 -12.91 -16.58 -4.03
C VAL A 35 -12.84 -15.10 -4.43
N ALA A 36 -13.98 -14.46 -4.73
CA ALA A 36 -14.02 -13.03 -5.03
C ALA A 36 -13.57 -12.16 -3.84
N VAL A 37 -14.00 -12.52 -2.62
CA VAL A 37 -13.59 -11.82 -1.39
C VAL A 37 -12.12 -12.12 -1.05
N LEU A 38 -11.63 -13.32 -1.37
CA LEU A 38 -10.21 -13.67 -1.23
C LEU A 38 -9.34 -12.77 -2.12
N THR A 39 -9.69 -12.64 -3.41
CA THR A 39 -8.94 -11.83 -4.36
C THR A 39 -8.90 -10.35 -3.94
N ASP A 40 -10.02 -9.80 -3.50
CA ASP A 40 -10.11 -8.44 -2.94
C ASP A 40 -9.33 -8.29 -1.60
N GLY A 41 -9.27 -9.36 -0.80
CA GLY A 41 -8.43 -9.46 0.39
C GLY A 41 -6.92 -9.45 0.07
N LEU A 42 -6.50 -10.15 -0.99
CA LEU A 42 -5.11 -10.17 -1.46
C LEU A 42 -4.67 -8.80 -1.99
N GLU A 43 -5.53 -8.08 -2.71
CA GLU A 43 -5.27 -6.69 -3.10
C GLU A 43 -5.01 -5.80 -1.86
N SER A 44 -5.74 -6.05 -0.79
CA SER A 44 -5.64 -5.26 0.44
C SER A 44 -4.30 -5.45 1.16
N ILE A 45 -3.58 -6.57 0.92
CA ILE A 45 -2.18 -6.74 1.39
C ILE A 45 -1.27 -5.70 0.74
N VAL A 46 -1.44 -5.50 -0.57
CA VAL A 46 -0.64 -4.52 -1.33
C VAL A 46 -0.95 -3.10 -0.86
N ASN A 47 -2.21 -2.80 -0.56
CA ASN A 47 -2.60 -1.51 0.00
C ASN A 47 -1.99 -1.26 1.39
N VAL A 48 -1.91 -2.28 2.25
CA VAL A 48 -1.25 -2.17 3.55
C VAL A 48 0.26 -1.94 3.38
N LEU A 49 0.92 -2.73 2.53
CA LEU A 49 2.35 -2.58 2.24
C LEU A 49 2.67 -1.19 1.67
N SER A 50 1.88 -0.74 0.70
CA SER A 50 1.98 0.59 0.10
C SER A 50 1.84 1.69 1.15
N GLY A 51 0.84 1.59 2.03
CA GLY A 51 0.66 2.54 3.12
C GLY A 51 1.88 2.66 4.03
N PHE A 52 2.51 1.54 4.40
CA PHE A 52 3.73 1.52 5.22
C PHE A 52 4.94 2.10 4.48
N VAL A 53 5.11 1.78 3.20
CA VAL A 53 6.19 2.31 2.36
C VAL A 53 6.06 3.83 2.22
N GLY A 54 4.86 4.33 1.95
CA GLY A 54 4.57 5.78 1.92
C GLY A 54 4.79 6.46 3.27
N LEU A 55 4.45 5.81 4.39
CA LEU A 55 4.71 6.34 5.73
C LEU A 55 6.21 6.43 6.02
N TYR A 56 6.97 5.41 5.66
CA TYR A 56 8.43 5.39 5.81
C TYR A 56 9.08 6.45 4.93
N SER A 57 8.59 6.60 3.71
CA SER A 57 9.05 7.60 2.76
C SER A 57 8.82 9.04 3.25
N LEU A 58 7.62 9.34 3.76
CA LEU A 58 7.32 10.63 4.37
C LEU A 58 8.19 10.91 5.59
N TYR A 59 8.45 9.90 6.41
CA TYR A 59 9.34 10.02 7.56
C TYR A 59 10.78 10.32 7.14
N LEU A 60 11.29 9.63 6.11
CA LEU A 60 12.65 9.84 5.62
C LEU A 60 12.79 11.20 4.91
N SER A 61 11.78 11.59 4.13
CA SER A 61 11.73 12.89 3.43
C SER A 61 11.62 14.08 4.38
N ALA A 62 11.06 13.88 5.59
CA ALA A 62 10.98 14.89 6.63
C ALA A 62 12.29 15.08 7.42
N ARG A 63 13.33 14.27 7.18
CA ARG A 63 14.63 14.46 7.83
C ARG A 63 15.37 15.68 7.26
N PRO A 64 16.05 16.47 8.12
CA PRO A 64 16.86 17.60 7.66
C PRO A 64 18.06 17.11 6.84
N ARG A 65 18.63 18.01 6.03
CA ARG A 65 19.85 17.75 5.26
C ARG A 65 20.97 17.19 6.15
N ASP A 66 21.57 16.09 5.71
CA ASP A 66 22.72 15.45 6.34
C ASP A 66 23.96 15.54 5.42
N ALA A 67 25.13 15.16 5.94
CA ALA A 67 26.38 15.17 5.18
C ALA A 67 26.36 14.17 3.99
N ASN A 68 25.55 13.11 4.09
CA ASN A 68 25.40 12.10 3.03
C ASN A 68 24.48 12.55 1.89
N HIS A 69 23.54 13.49 2.15
CA HIS A 69 22.63 14.05 1.16
C HIS A 69 22.62 15.59 1.21
N PRO A 70 23.61 16.25 0.59
CA PRO A 70 23.71 17.71 0.53
C PRO A 70 22.52 18.39 -0.18
N TYR A 71 21.70 17.63 -0.92
CA TYR A 71 20.48 18.12 -1.57
C TYR A 71 19.17 17.81 -0.78
N GLY A 72 19.25 17.11 0.35
CA GLY A 72 18.10 16.71 1.17
C GLY A 72 17.44 15.40 0.73
N HIS A 73 16.50 14.89 1.53
CA HIS A 73 15.84 13.59 1.32
C HIS A 73 14.49 13.68 0.58
N GLY A 74 14.09 14.85 0.09
CA GLY A 74 12.77 15.04 -0.52
C GLY A 74 12.48 14.20 -1.78
N LYS A 75 13.51 13.62 -2.40
CA LYS A 75 13.33 12.72 -3.57
C LYS A 75 12.87 11.31 -3.21
N VAL A 76 12.92 10.93 -1.93
CA VAL A 76 12.52 9.58 -1.47
C VAL A 76 11.03 9.34 -1.72
N GLU A 77 10.20 10.38 -1.67
CA GLU A 77 8.77 10.31 -2.00
C GLU A 77 8.50 9.75 -3.40
N PHE A 78 9.28 10.16 -4.39
CA PHE A 78 9.16 9.65 -5.76
C PHE A 78 9.60 8.19 -5.89
N ILE A 79 10.61 7.78 -5.12
CA ILE A 79 11.08 6.38 -5.10
C ILE A 79 10.00 5.48 -4.48
N SER A 80 9.38 5.94 -3.38
CA SER A 80 8.24 5.27 -2.75
C SER A 80 7.08 5.11 -3.72
N ALA A 81 6.67 6.19 -4.39
CA ALA A 81 5.59 6.16 -5.36
C ALA A 81 5.88 5.21 -6.54
N GLY A 82 7.14 5.14 -6.99
CA GLY A 82 7.54 4.19 -8.02
C GLY A 82 7.44 2.73 -7.56
N ILE A 83 7.87 2.44 -6.34
CA ILE A 83 7.75 1.10 -5.74
C ILE A 83 6.28 0.71 -5.57
N GLU A 84 5.48 1.60 -5.00
CA GLU A 84 4.03 1.40 -4.77
C GLU A 84 3.29 1.17 -6.09
N GLY A 85 3.53 2.02 -7.10
CA GLY A 85 2.95 1.86 -8.43
C GLY A 85 3.33 0.53 -9.09
N THR A 86 4.57 0.07 -8.89
CA THR A 86 5.02 -1.24 -9.39
C THR A 86 4.29 -2.38 -8.69
N LEU A 87 4.16 -2.33 -7.36
CA LEU A 87 3.46 -3.37 -6.58
C LEU A 87 1.98 -3.45 -6.98
N ILE A 88 1.30 -2.32 -7.14
CA ILE A 88 -0.11 -2.27 -7.56
C ILE A 88 -0.27 -2.82 -8.98
N THR A 89 0.63 -2.46 -9.90
CA THR A 89 0.60 -2.96 -11.29
C THR A 89 0.75 -4.48 -11.33
N LEU A 90 1.70 -5.04 -10.57
CA LEU A 90 1.91 -6.48 -10.47
C LEU A 90 0.70 -7.19 -9.85
N ALA A 91 0.11 -6.62 -8.81
CA ALA A 91 -1.10 -7.15 -8.18
C ALA A 91 -2.28 -7.17 -9.15
N GLY A 92 -2.49 -6.08 -9.89
CA GLY A 92 -3.53 -6.00 -10.92
C GLY A 92 -3.34 -7.03 -12.03
N LEU A 93 -2.11 -7.21 -12.52
CA LEU A 93 -1.80 -8.25 -13.50
C LEU A 93 -2.10 -9.66 -12.98
N PHE A 94 -1.73 -9.95 -11.73
CA PHE A 94 -2.01 -11.23 -11.09
C PHE A 94 -3.52 -11.50 -10.98
N ILE A 95 -4.29 -10.49 -10.56
CA ILE A 95 -5.76 -10.57 -10.47
C ILE A 95 -6.38 -10.85 -11.85
N VAL A 96 -5.90 -10.20 -12.92
CA VAL A 96 -6.39 -10.45 -14.29
C VAL A 96 -6.15 -11.89 -14.71
N VAL A 97 -4.97 -12.45 -14.41
CA VAL A 97 -4.64 -13.85 -14.73
C VAL A 97 -5.57 -14.80 -13.99
N GLU A 98 -5.74 -14.62 -12.67
CA GLU A 98 -6.64 -15.43 -11.84
C GLU A 98 -8.10 -15.34 -12.31
N ALA A 99 -8.55 -14.13 -12.67
CA ALA A 99 -9.91 -13.92 -13.17
C ALA A 99 -10.15 -14.66 -14.50
N ILE A 100 -9.18 -14.65 -15.42
CA ILE A 100 -9.27 -15.40 -16.68
C ILE A 100 -9.29 -16.91 -16.41
N GLN A 101 -8.45 -17.40 -15.50
CA GLN A 101 -8.40 -18.83 -15.15
C GLN A 101 -9.70 -19.31 -14.52
N SER A 102 -10.24 -18.56 -13.56
CA SER A 102 -11.53 -18.86 -12.92
C SER A 102 -12.71 -18.78 -13.90
N PHE A 103 -12.64 -17.91 -14.91
CA PHE A 103 -13.68 -17.83 -15.93
C PHE A 103 -13.67 -19.04 -16.90
N ILE A 104 -12.48 -19.55 -17.25
CA ILE A 104 -12.34 -20.69 -18.17
C ILE A 104 -12.59 -22.02 -17.43
N ASN A 105 -12.18 -22.12 -16.16
CA ASN A 105 -12.37 -23.29 -15.30
C ASN A 105 -13.22 -22.89 -14.07
N PRO A 106 -14.57 -22.89 -14.19
CA PRO A 106 -15.47 -22.50 -13.11
C PRO A 106 -15.42 -23.46 -11.91
#